data_AF-A0AAU0UNQ9-F1
#
_entry.id   AF-A0AAU0UNQ9-F1
#
_cell.length_a   1.000
_cell.length_b   1.000
_cell.length_c   1.000
_cell.angle_alpha   90.00
_cell.angle_beta   90.00
_cell.angle_gamma   90.00
#
_symmetry.space_group_name_H-M   'P 1'
#
loop_
_entity.id
_entity.type
_entity.pdbx_description
1 polymer ?
#
loop_
_entity_poly.entity_id
_entity_poly.type
_entity_poly.pdbx_seq_one_letter_code
_entity_poly.pdbx_strand_id
1 'polypeptide(L)'
;MNAEQLTKFFFGGNQYLQKNKMAVDALNVFPVPDGDTGTNMSLTMQAAVKEITPDEQDIGQVAQAVARGSLMGARGNSGVILSQLFRGLAQGTSGAEINAKQLATALQKAVDMAYKAVMRPVEGTILTVAKACAAGAAEAAKAGANSLEVMEAALNYGEKALAKTPEQLPVLKEAGVVDAGGKGLLVIFNGGIRAIKGEDLDEEYLPQPEVPQDFSDREDEPLNLTYQYCTEFILKGNALDGGQLRLVLEPLGDSLLVVGTETLLKVHIHTNNPGKVLEFVVDQGTIHDFKMDNMEDQHRSKLLTEVTPQEKKPLSVVAVAVGEGLTELLENLGVDKIISGGQSMNPSTEDLVAAVNEASGDKVLILPNNSNIILAAQQAAQLAEKDVVVVPSKTFPQGITAMLSFDGEKSIDNNRRMMTEAMGLVTSGEITYAVRDSSVNGSKIKAGDILGIKEGKIEIVSDEVAEVLVGLLIKMVDEDAELLTLYYGQHVKQEDAEELAQIVTDRFPDLEIEIHFGGQPLYYYIISVE
;
A
#
# COMPACT_ATOMS: atom_id res chain seq x y z
N MET A 1 13.58 -6.11 30.79
CA MET A 1 13.37 -5.18 29.67
C MET A 1 12.65 -3.97 30.18
N ASN A 2 13.22 -2.78 30.01
CA ASN A 2 12.61 -1.51 30.42
C ASN A 2 12.06 -0.74 29.19
N ALA A 3 11.46 0.43 29.43
CA ALA A 3 10.92 1.30 28.38
C ALA A 3 11.99 1.73 27.36
N GLU A 4 13.18 2.15 27.81
CA GLU A 4 14.28 2.54 26.92
C GLU A 4 14.67 1.43 25.94
N GLN A 5 14.79 0.20 26.42
CA GLN A 5 15.12 -0.96 25.58
C GLN A 5 14.00 -1.26 24.57
N LEU A 6 12.72 -1.14 24.97
CA LEU A 6 11.60 -1.35 24.05
C LEU A 6 11.52 -0.24 22.99
N THR A 7 11.76 1.00 23.38
CA THR A 7 11.88 2.14 22.46
C THR A 7 13.00 1.89 21.43
N LYS A 8 14.20 1.51 21.89
CA LYS A 8 15.32 1.13 21.02
C LYS A 8 14.96 -0.02 20.07
N PHE A 9 14.24 -1.03 20.55
CA PHE A 9 13.78 -2.13 19.73
C PHE A 9 12.91 -1.66 18.57
N PHE A 10 11.90 -0.83 18.83
CA PHE A 10 10.99 -0.37 17.78
C PHE A 10 11.68 0.59 16.80
N PHE A 11 12.49 1.54 17.26
CA PHE A 11 13.23 2.43 16.35
C PHE A 11 14.23 1.64 15.48
N GLY A 12 14.98 0.70 16.07
CA GLY A 12 15.90 -0.17 15.34
C GLY A 12 15.18 -1.07 14.34
N GLY A 13 14.06 -1.66 14.73
CA GLY A 13 13.21 -2.46 13.85
C GLY A 13 12.64 -1.65 12.68
N ASN A 14 12.21 -0.41 12.92
CA ASN A 14 11.72 0.50 11.89
C ASN A 14 12.82 0.83 10.87
N GLN A 15 13.98 1.28 11.36
CA GLN A 15 15.11 1.64 10.51
C GLN A 15 15.57 0.46 9.66
N TYR A 16 15.68 -0.72 10.27
CA TYR A 16 16.15 -1.91 9.57
C TYR A 16 15.11 -2.43 8.55
N LEU A 17 13.82 -2.34 8.85
CA LEU A 17 12.75 -2.64 7.88
C LEU A 17 12.73 -1.65 6.72
N GLN A 18 12.89 -0.34 6.97
CA GLN A 18 12.96 0.67 5.91
C GLN A 18 14.07 0.37 4.89
N LYS A 19 15.27 -0.02 5.37
CA LYS A 19 16.39 -0.41 4.51
C LYS A 19 16.12 -1.69 3.72
N ASN A 20 15.36 -2.62 4.28
CA ASN A 20 15.10 -3.93 3.71
C ASN A 20 13.73 -4.04 3.02
N LYS A 21 12.94 -2.96 2.93
CA LYS A 21 11.56 -3.01 2.43
C LYS A 21 11.47 -3.60 1.02
N MET A 22 12.38 -3.21 0.12
CA MET A 22 12.44 -3.74 -1.24
C MET A 22 12.81 -5.22 -1.29
N ALA A 23 13.67 -5.69 -0.38
CA ALA A 23 14.00 -7.11 -0.27
C ALA A 23 12.81 -7.93 0.24
N VAL A 24 11.96 -7.34 1.09
CA VAL A 24 10.70 -7.95 1.54
C VAL A 24 9.65 -7.93 0.42
N ASP A 25 9.52 -6.82 -0.31
CA ASP A 25 8.64 -6.71 -1.48
C ASP A 25 9.01 -7.76 -2.55
N ALA A 26 10.31 -7.99 -2.76
CA ALA A 26 10.83 -9.02 -3.66
C ALA A 26 10.51 -10.47 -3.22
N LEU A 27 9.94 -10.71 -2.04
CA LEU A 27 9.44 -12.03 -1.65
C LEU A 27 7.97 -12.23 -1.99
N ASN A 28 7.26 -11.20 -2.45
CA ASN A 28 5.85 -11.32 -2.79
C ASN A 28 5.67 -12.24 -4.01
N VAL A 29 5.01 -13.38 -3.82
CA VAL A 29 4.88 -14.44 -4.83
C VAL A 29 4.17 -14.02 -6.11
N PHE A 30 3.42 -12.92 -6.07
CA PHE A 30 2.76 -12.36 -7.24
C PHE A 30 3.72 -11.41 -7.97
N PRO A 31 4.14 -11.71 -9.22
CA PRO A 31 5.12 -10.93 -9.98
C PRO A 31 4.53 -9.63 -10.56
N VAL A 32 3.55 -9.04 -9.90
CA VAL A 32 2.78 -7.87 -10.34
C VAL A 32 3.26 -6.59 -9.64
N PRO A 33 2.99 -5.41 -10.22
CA PRO A 33 3.55 -4.15 -9.72
C PRO A 33 3.00 -3.70 -8.36
N ASP A 34 1.91 -4.29 -7.88
CA ASP A 34 1.27 -4.03 -6.57
C ASP A 34 1.93 -4.82 -5.41
N GLY A 35 3.11 -5.41 -5.64
CA GLY A 35 3.85 -6.22 -4.68
C GLY A 35 4.45 -5.45 -3.49
N ASP A 36 3.60 -4.81 -2.68
CA ASP A 36 3.96 -3.75 -1.72
C ASP A 36 4.01 -4.20 -0.25
N THR A 37 4.27 -5.48 0.02
CA THR A 37 4.21 -6.03 1.40
C THR A 37 5.19 -5.36 2.36
N GLY A 38 6.47 -5.27 2.00
CA GLY A 38 7.51 -4.58 2.76
C GLY A 38 7.26 -3.08 2.85
N THR A 39 6.79 -2.46 1.77
CA THR A 39 6.40 -1.04 1.76
C THR A 39 5.25 -0.75 2.75
N ASN A 40 4.18 -1.53 2.71
CA ASN A 40 3.04 -1.41 3.63
C ASN A 40 3.42 -1.66 5.10
N MET A 41 4.25 -2.67 5.36
CA MET A 41 4.77 -2.93 6.71
C MET A 41 5.67 -1.79 7.20
N SER A 42 6.49 -1.21 6.32
CA SER A 42 7.36 -0.07 6.64
C SER A 42 6.54 1.17 7.01
N LEU A 43 5.53 1.52 6.21
CA LEU A 43 4.63 2.65 6.51
C LEU A 43 3.87 2.43 7.82
N THR A 44 3.40 1.21 8.07
CA THR A 44 2.75 0.83 9.33
C THR A 44 3.69 1.00 10.53
N MET A 45 4.95 0.59 10.38
CA MET A 45 5.97 0.69 11.41
C MET A 45 6.38 2.14 11.69
N GLN A 46 6.47 2.98 10.65
CA GLN A 46 6.74 4.41 10.77
C GLN A 46 5.65 5.11 11.58
N ALA A 47 4.38 4.84 11.28
CA ALA A 47 3.25 5.34 12.06
C ALA A 47 3.32 4.87 13.52
N ALA A 48 3.76 3.63 13.76
CA ALA A 48 3.91 3.08 15.10
C ALA A 48 4.99 3.81 15.93
N VAL A 49 6.17 4.05 15.34
CA VAL A 49 7.27 4.72 16.07
C VAL A 49 7.04 6.21 16.24
N LYS A 50 6.26 6.85 15.36
CA LYS A 50 5.89 8.27 15.45
C LYS A 50 5.10 8.60 16.73
N GLU A 51 4.30 7.66 17.23
CA GLU A 51 3.53 7.83 18.48
C GLU A 51 4.38 7.64 19.75
N ILE A 52 5.59 7.10 19.65
CA ILE A 52 6.44 6.89 20.82
C ILE A 52 6.92 8.24 21.33
N THR A 53 6.61 8.55 22.59
CA THR A 53 7.19 9.71 23.28
C THR A 53 8.61 9.38 23.73
N PRO A 54 9.64 10.15 23.32
CA PRO A 54 11.00 9.98 23.82
C PRO A 54 11.03 10.11 25.35
N ASP A 55 11.94 9.37 26.00
CA ASP A 55 12.15 9.36 27.46
C ASP A 55 11.00 8.81 28.32
N GLU A 56 9.96 8.21 27.73
CA GLU A 56 8.92 7.46 28.47
C GLU A 56 9.57 6.37 29.34
N GLN A 57 9.09 6.25 30.59
CA GLN A 57 9.63 5.36 31.60
C GLN A 57 8.76 4.11 31.82
N ASP A 58 7.50 4.14 31.40
CA ASP A 58 6.58 3.00 31.47
C ASP A 58 6.56 2.22 30.14
N ILE A 59 6.95 0.94 30.21
CA ILE A 59 7.01 0.06 29.03
C ILE A 59 5.62 -0.20 28.44
N GLY A 60 4.58 -0.16 29.26
CA GLY A 60 3.19 -0.26 28.85
C GLY A 60 2.75 0.95 28.03
N GLN A 61 3.16 2.16 28.41
CA GLN A 61 2.89 3.36 27.63
C GLN A 61 3.59 3.33 26.26
N VAL A 62 4.86 2.93 26.20
CA VAL A 62 5.57 2.73 24.92
C VAL A 62 4.83 1.71 24.05
N ALA A 63 4.47 0.55 24.61
CA ALA A 63 3.77 -0.49 23.86
C ALA A 63 2.37 -0.05 23.38
N GLN A 64 1.65 0.72 24.20
CA GLN A 64 0.34 1.28 23.84
C GLN A 64 0.46 2.33 22.72
N ALA A 65 1.48 3.19 22.78
CA ALA A 65 1.76 4.16 21.72
C ALA A 65 2.02 3.45 20.38
N VAL A 66 2.90 2.45 20.38
CA VAL A 66 3.17 1.63 19.18
C VAL A 66 1.93 0.92 18.67
N ALA A 67 1.15 0.32 19.56
CA ALA A 67 -0.11 -0.34 19.20
C ALA A 67 -1.10 0.65 18.57
N ARG A 68 -1.22 1.86 19.11
CA ARG A 68 -2.09 2.90 18.57
C ARG A 68 -1.62 3.39 17.20
N GLY A 69 -0.35 3.75 17.08
CA GLY A 69 0.22 4.28 15.83
C GLY A 69 0.18 3.26 14.70
N SER A 70 0.55 2.01 14.99
CA SER A 70 0.45 0.92 14.00
C SER A 70 -0.99 0.60 13.61
N LEU A 71 -1.96 0.72 14.52
CA LEU A 71 -3.37 0.48 14.23
C LEU A 71 -3.94 1.56 13.29
N MET A 72 -3.63 2.83 13.52
CA MET A 72 -4.05 3.92 12.64
C MET A 72 -3.33 3.87 11.29
N GLY A 73 -2.01 3.67 11.31
CA GLY A 73 -1.19 3.62 10.10
C GLY A 73 -1.19 2.29 9.36
N ALA A 74 -1.96 1.30 9.80
CA ALA A 74 -1.99 -0.02 9.18
C ALA A 74 -2.44 0.06 7.71
N ARG A 75 -1.60 -0.50 6.82
CA ARG A 75 -1.85 -0.61 5.37
C ARG A 75 -1.65 -2.04 4.90
N GLY A 76 -2.49 -2.46 3.95
CA GLY A 76 -2.44 -3.81 3.41
C GLY A 76 -2.71 -4.90 4.46
N ASN A 77 -2.76 -6.15 4.00
CA ASN A 77 -3.01 -7.28 4.90
C ASN A 77 -1.87 -7.47 5.92
N SER A 78 -0.61 -7.36 5.49
CA SER A 78 0.56 -7.53 6.33
C SER A 78 0.70 -6.43 7.40
N GLY A 79 0.41 -5.17 7.06
CA GLY A 79 0.43 -4.07 8.02
C GLY A 79 -0.69 -4.16 9.06
N VAL A 80 -1.90 -4.53 8.64
CA VAL A 80 -3.01 -4.80 9.59
C VAL A 80 -2.65 -5.92 10.55
N ILE A 81 -2.14 -7.06 10.08
CA ILE A 81 -1.74 -8.16 10.98
C ILE A 81 -0.62 -7.73 11.93
N LEU A 82 0.37 -6.97 11.44
CA LEU A 82 1.44 -6.42 12.27
C LEU A 82 0.90 -5.52 13.39
N SER A 83 -0.08 -4.65 13.09
CA SER A 83 -0.73 -3.80 14.10
C SER A 83 -1.42 -4.62 15.19
N GLN A 84 -2.02 -5.76 14.83
CA GLN A 84 -2.67 -6.65 15.80
C GLN A 84 -1.66 -7.40 16.67
N LEU A 85 -0.50 -7.78 16.12
CA LEU A 85 0.62 -8.30 16.91
C LEU A 85 1.06 -7.27 17.97
N PHE A 86 1.27 -6.01 17.57
CA PHE A 86 1.65 -4.96 18.52
C PHE A 86 0.56 -4.67 19.55
N ARG A 87 -0.71 -4.69 19.15
CA ARG A 87 -1.84 -4.55 20.08
C ARG A 87 -1.87 -5.66 21.12
N GLY A 88 -1.65 -6.91 20.73
CA GLY A 88 -1.58 -8.03 21.69
C GLY A 88 -0.33 -7.98 22.57
N LEU A 89 0.81 -7.50 22.03
CA LEU A 89 2.01 -7.22 22.82
C LEU A 89 1.72 -6.18 23.91
N ALA A 90 1.08 -5.06 23.55
CA ALA A 90 0.71 -4.00 24.48
C ALA A 90 -0.24 -4.47 25.61
N GLN A 91 -1.15 -5.41 25.30
CA GLN A 91 -1.99 -6.04 26.34
C GLN A 91 -1.21 -6.99 27.26
N GLY A 92 -0.01 -7.39 26.86
CA GLY A 92 0.90 -8.23 27.61
C GLY A 92 1.96 -7.49 28.41
N THR A 93 2.11 -6.18 28.21
CA THR A 93 3.13 -5.35 28.86
C THR A 93 2.48 -4.30 29.78
N SER A 94 3.10 -4.03 30.92
CA SER A 94 2.62 -3.03 31.89
C SER A 94 3.70 -2.70 32.91
N GLY A 95 3.75 -1.45 33.38
CA GLY A 95 4.65 -1.00 34.45
C GLY A 95 6.01 -0.51 33.94
N ALA A 96 6.97 -0.33 34.84
CA ALA A 96 8.29 0.22 34.48
C ALA A 96 9.17 -0.79 33.71
N GLU A 97 9.05 -2.08 34.01
CA GLU A 97 9.83 -3.14 33.37
C GLU A 97 9.09 -4.47 33.31
N ILE A 98 9.47 -5.31 32.37
CA ILE A 98 9.02 -6.70 32.26
C ILE A 98 10.21 -7.67 32.28
N ASN A 99 10.03 -8.81 32.93
CA ASN A 99 10.99 -9.91 32.90
C ASN A 99 10.78 -10.83 31.68
N ALA A 100 11.68 -11.79 31.49
CA ALA A 100 11.66 -12.76 30.41
C ALA A 100 10.32 -13.54 30.27
N LYS A 101 9.71 -13.94 31.40
CA LYS A 101 8.43 -14.67 31.39
C LYS A 101 7.26 -13.78 30.97
N GLN A 102 7.25 -12.54 31.43
CA GLN A 102 6.26 -11.54 31.03
C GLN A 102 6.39 -11.21 29.54
N LEU A 103 7.61 -11.04 29.02
CA LEU A 103 7.86 -10.84 27.59
C LEU A 103 7.36 -12.01 26.74
N ALA A 104 7.68 -13.25 27.11
CA ALA A 104 7.18 -14.43 26.41
C ALA A 104 5.64 -14.53 26.43
N THR A 105 5.02 -14.16 27.56
CA THR A 105 3.55 -14.09 27.68
C THR A 105 2.96 -13.00 26.77
N ALA A 106 3.63 -11.85 26.66
CA ALA A 106 3.20 -10.76 25.81
C ALA A 106 3.29 -11.13 24.32
N LEU A 107 4.34 -11.85 23.90
CA LEU A 107 4.46 -12.40 22.54
C LEU A 107 3.37 -13.44 22.25
N GLN A 108 2.99 -14.27 23.22
CA GLN A 108 1.85 -15.18 23.03
C GLN A 108 0.54 -14.42 22.86
N LYS A 109 0.30 -13.36 23.64
CA LYS A 109 -0.88 -12.49 23.48
C LYS A 109 -0.91 -11.78 22.13
N ALA A 110 0.25 -11.37 21.61
CA ALA A 110 0.39 -10.84 20.26
C ALA A 110 -0.16 -11.81 19.22
N VAL A 111 0.28 -13.08 19.28
CA VAL A 111 -0.18 -14.14 18.38
C VAL A 111 -1.69 -14.36 18.53
N ASP A 112 -2.19 -14.47 19.76
CA ASP A 112 -3.63 -14.71 20.01
C ASP A 112 -4.50 -13.57 19.46
N MET A 113 -4.03 -12.32 19.54
CA MET A 113 -4.73 -11.16 18.97
C MET A 113 -4.74 -11.20 17.45
N ALA A 114 -3.59 -11.45 16.82
CA ALA A 114 -3.47 -11.50 15.36
C ALA A 114 -4.34 -12.62 14.74
N TYR A 115 -4.35 -13.81 15.34
CA TYR A 115 -5.22 -14.90 14.88
C TYR A 115 -6.71 -14.60 15.03
N LYS A 116 -7.13 -13.83 16.06
CA LYS A 116 -8.52 -13.42 16.25
C LYS A 116 -8.98 -12.35 15.27
N ALA A 117 -8.06 -11.50 14.82
CA ALA A 117 -8.38 -10.39 13.91
C ALA A 117 -8.61 -10.86 12.46
N VAL A 118 -8.08 -12.03 12.09
CA VAL A 118 -8.21 -12.57 10.72
C VAL A 118 -9.35 -13.59 10.67
N MET A 119 -10.37 -13.36 9.83
CA MET A 119 -11.52 -14.28 9.72
C MET A 119 -11.15 -15.70 9.30
N ARG A 120 -10.16 -15.83 8.41
CA ARG A 120 -9.65 -17.13 7.91
C ARG A 120 -8.13 -17.13 7.97
N PRO A 121 -7.53 -17.45 9.13
CA PRO A 121 -6.07 -17.48 9.26
C PRO A 121 -5.49 -18.57 8.36
N VAL A 122 -4.39 -18.25 7.68
CA VAL A 122 -3.69 -19.15 6.75
C VAL A 122 -2.32 -19.47 7.33
N GLU A 123 -2.01 -20.75 7.52
CA GLU A 123 -0.67 -21.20 7.91
C GLU A 123 0.31 -21.09 6.72
N GLY A 124 1.59 -20.91 7.01
CA GLY A 124 2.62 -20.56 6.03
C GLY A 124 2.73 -19.05 5.80
N THR A 125 2.09 -18.23 6.62
CA THR A 125 2.14 -16.76 6.57
C THR A 125 2.84 -16.17 7.79
N ILE A 126 2.86 -14.84 7.89
CA ILE A 126 3.31 -14.08 9.08
C ILE A 126 2.76 -14.63 10.40
N LEU A 127 1.54 -15.19 10.40
CA LEU A 127 0.92 -15.80 11.58
C LEU A 127 1.71 -17.02 12.09
N THR A 128 2.16 -17.88 11.18
CA THR A 128 2.96 -19.06 11.53
C THR A 128 4.32 -18.65 12.09
N VAL A 129 4.95 -17.63 11.49
CA VAL A 129 6.24 -17.10 11.95
C VAL A 129 6.09 -16.48 13.34
N ALA A 130 5.08 -15.63 13.56
CA ALA A 130 4.80 -15.02 14.86
C ALA A 130 4.53 -16.08 15.95
N LYS A 131 3.78 -17.13 15.61
CA LYS A 131 3.51 -18.28 16.51
C LYS A 131 4.80 -19.01 16.89
N ALA A 132 5.71 -19.21 15.94
CA ALA A 132 7.01 -19.80 16.23
C ALA A 132 7.88 -18.90 17.11
N CYS A 133 7.89 -17.58 16.87
CA CYS A 133 8.57 -16.62 17.72
C CYS A 133 8.07 -16.69 19.17
N ALA A 134 6.75 -16.72 19.39
CA ALA A 134 6.17 -16.84 20.72
C ALA A 134 6.53 -18.18 21.39
N ALA A 135 6.56 -19.28 20.64
CA ALA A 135 6.97 -20.59 21.15
C ALA A 135 8.45 -20.60 21.59
N GLY A 136 9.35 -20.06 20.77
CA GLY A 136 10.78 -19.94 21.09
C GLY A 136 11.02 -19.06 22.32
N ALA A 137 10.32 -17.93 22.40
CA ALA A 137 10.37 -17.06 23.57
C ALA A 137 9.93 -17.79 24.86
N ALA A 138 8.83 -18.55 24.79
CA ALA A 138 8.30 -19.29 25.93
C ALA A 138 9.25 -20.42 26.38
N GLU A 139 9.92 -21.09 25.45
CA GLU A 139 10.92 -22.13 25.76
C GLU A 139 12.15 -21.53 26.46
N ALA A 140 12.71 -20.45 25.92
CA ALA A 140 13.85 -19.75 26.52
C ALA A 140 13.53 -19.20 27.92
N ALA A 141 12.34 -18.57 28.08
CA ALA A 141 11.92 -18.06 29.37
C ALA A 141 11.74 -19.16 30.43
N LYS A 142 11.32 -20.37 30.04
CA LYS A 142 11.26 -21.54 30.93
C LYS A 142 12.64 -22.05 31.32
N ALA A 143 13.61 -21.95 30.40
CA ALA A 143 15.00 -22.32 30.64
C ALA A 143 15.78 -21.31 31.52
N GLY A 144 15.15 -20.19 31.91
CA GLY A 144 15.76 -19.19 32.78
C GLY A 144 16.53 -18.09 32.05
N ALA A 145 16.32 -17.95 30.74
CA ALA A 145 16.92 -16.90 29.93
C ALA A 145 16.48 -15.50 30.37
N ASN A 146 17.32 -14.49 30.10
CA ASN A 146 16.98 -13.08 30.28
C ASN A 146 16.14 -12.53 29.11
N SER A 147 15.66 -11.29 29.19
CA SER A 147 14.77 -10.71 28.17
C SER A 147 15.40 -10.61 26.77
N LEU A 148 16.72 -10.35 26.67
CA LEU A 148 17.41 -10.28 25.39
C LEU A 148 17.54 -11.67 24.76
N GLU A 149 17.96 -12.66 25.54
CA GLU A 149 18.05 -14.06 25.12
C GLU A 149 16.68 -14.62 24.69
N VAL A 150 15.59 -14.20 25.34
CA VAL A 150 14.21 -14.54 24.92
C VAL A 150 13.87 -13.98 23.53
N MET A 151 14.28 -12.75 23.21
CA MET A 151 14.07 -12.18 21.87
C MET A 151 14.91 -12.88 20.81
N GLU A 152 16.17 -13.21 21.13
CA GLU A 152 17.05 -13.96 20.23
C GLU A 152 16.50 -15.36 19.94
N ALA A 153 15.98 -16.04 20.95
CA ALA A 153 15.31 -17.33 20.78
C ALA A 153 14.04 -17.21 19.92
N ALA A 154 13.26 -16.13 20.11
CA ALA A 154 12.09 -15.83 19.29
C ALA A 154 12.47 -15.63 17.82
N LEU A 155 13.50 -14.84 17.54
CA LEU A 155 14.03 -14.62 16.19
C LEU A 155 14.45 -15.95 15.54
N ASN A 156 15.26 -16.76 16.22
CA ASN A 156 15.77 -18.03 15.70
C ASN A 156 14.64 -19.04 15.39
N TYR A 157 13.64 -19.15 16.27
CA TYR A 157 12.47 -20.00 16.01
C TYR A 157 11.65 -19.48 14.83
N GLY A 158 11.51 -18.16 14.74
CA GLY A 158 10.88 -17.49 13.61
C GLY A 158 11.57 -17.80 12.29
N GLU A 159 12.90 -17.72 12.23
CA GLU A 159 13.69 -18.02 11.03
C GLU A 159 13.53 -19.47 10.59
N LYS A 160 13.53 -20.41 11.54
CA LYS A 160 13.26 -21.83 11.26
C LYS A 160 11.85 -22.07 10.72
N ALA A 161 10.86 -21.32 11.21
CA ALA A 161 9.49 -21.42 10.73
C ALA A 161 9.33 -20.77 9.36
N LEU A 162 9.95 -19.61 9.14
CA LEU A 162 9.97 -18.92 7.86
C LEU A 162 10.57 -19.80 6.76
N ALA A 163 11.68 -20.48 7.04
CA ALA A 163 12.29 -21.43 6.10
C ALA A 163 11.36 -22.60 5.69
N LYS A 164 10.33 -22.89 6.51
CA LYS A 164 9.34 -23.95 6.26
C LYS A 164 8.04 -23.44 5.64
N THR A 165 7.85 -22.14 5.48
CA THR A 165 6.62 -21.62 4.85
C THR A 165 6.41 -22.16 3.42
N PRO A 166 7.45 -22.43 2.60
CA PRO A 166 7.25 -23.08 1.29
C PRO A 166 6.72 -24.51 1.38
N GLU A 167 6.92 -25.21 2.51
CA GLU A 167 6.34 -26.54 2.72
C GLU A 167 4.85 -26.50 3.06
N GLN A 168 4.34 -25.32 3.45
CA GLN A 168 3.00 -25.12 3.96
C GLN A 168 2.07 -24.47 2.92
N LEU A 169 2.62 -23.64 2.03
CA LEU A 169 1.87 -22.98 0.96
C LEU A 169 2.44 -23.34 -0.42
N PRO A 170 1.65 -23.99 -1.29
CA PRO A 170 2.09 -24.34 -2.64
C PRO A 170 2.63 -23.16 -3.44
N VAL A 171 1.97 -21.99 -3.33
CA VAL A 171 2.38 -20.78 -4.08
C VAL A 171 3.78 -20.30 -3.70
N LEU A 172 4.18 -20.43 -2.43
CA LEU A 172 5.53 -20.09 -1.97
C LEU A 172 6.55 -21.11 -2.50
N LYS A 173 6.18 -22.38 -2.51
CA LYS A 173 7.02 -23.48 -3.03
C LYS A 173 7.32 -23.31 -4.51
N GLU A 174 6.29 -22.97 -5.30
CA GLU A 174 6.40 -22.78 -6.75
C GLU A 174 7.27 -21.57 -7.09
N ALA A 175 7.10 -20.47 -6.37
CA ALA A 175 7.90 -19.26 -6.53
C ALA A 175 9.32 -19.39 -5.95
N GLY A 176 9.59 -20.42 -5.14
CA GLY A 176 10.90 -20.65 -4.51
C GLY A 176 11.28 -19.60 -3.46
N VAL A 177 10.28 -18.92 -2.88
CA VAL A 177 10.45 -17.84 -1.89
C VAL A 177 9.75 -18.19 -0.57
N VAL A 178 10.19 -17.54 0.50
CA VAL A 178 9.52 -17.61 1.82
C VAL A 178 8.44 -16.55 1.94
N ASP A 179 7.62 -16.61 3.00
CA ASP A 179 6.56 -15.63 3.23
C ASP A 179 7.12 -14.21 3.45
N ALA A 180 6.65 -13.25 2.65
CA ALA A 180 7.11 -11.86 2.70
C ALA A 180 6.76 -11.21 4.05
N GLY A 181 5.53 -11.38 4.55
CA GLY A 181 5.11 -10.81 5.84
C GLY A 181 5.90 -11.37 7.01
N GLY A 182 6.13 -12.69 7.02
CA GLY A 182 6.98 -13.39 7.98
C GLY A 182 8.42 -12.91 7.93
N LYS A 183 9.00 -12.73 6.74
CA LYS A 183 10.34 -12.12 6.61
C LYS A 183 10.36 -10.70 7.17
N GLY A 184 9.38 -9.87 6.83
CA GLY A 184 9.24 -8.52 7.35
C GLY A 184 9.21 -8.47 8.88
N LEU A 185 8.46 -9.39 9.51
CA LEU A 185 8.41 -9.51 10.97
C LEU A 185 9.79 -9.84 11.57
N LEU A 186 10.54 -10.78 10.97
CA LEU A 186 11.87 -11.14 11.45
C LEU A 186 12.91 -10.05 11.20
N VAL A 187 12.76 -9.27 10.13
CA VAL A 187 13.58 -8.07 9.88
C VAL A 187 13.37 -7.06 11.01
N ILE A 188 12.12 -6.82 11.44
CA ILE A 188 11.83 -5.94 12.60
C ILE A 188 12.51 -6.50 13.86
N PHE A 189 12.37 -7.80 14.15
CA PHE A 189 13.00 -8.44 15.30
C PHE A 189 14.53 -8.31 15.27
N ASN A 190 15.16 -8.59 14.13
CA ASN A 190 16.60 -8.49 13.97
C ASN A 190 17.07 -7.04 14.22
N GLY A 191 16.47 -6.07 13.52
CA GLY A 191 16.81 -4.66 13.70
C GLY A 191 16.66 -4.18 15.14
N GLY A 192 15.58 -4.58 15.81
CA GLY A 192 15.35 -4.21 17.20
C GLY A 192 16.33 -4.86 18.20
N ILE A 193 16.68 -6.13 17.99
CA ILE A 193 17.69 -6.83 18.82
C ILE A 193 19.06 -6.19 18.65
N ARG A 194 19.47 -5.91 17.40
CA ARG A 194 20.74 -5.26 17.08
C ARG A 194 20.83 -3.86 17.70
N ALA A 195 19.75 -3.09 17.65
CA ALA A 195 19.68 -1.78 18.29
C ALA A 195 19.80 -1.84 19.82
N ILE A 196 19.19 -2.85 20.47
CA ILE A 196 19.37 -3.06 21.92
C ILE A 196 20.82 -3.37 22.27
N LYS A 197 21.51 -4.15 21.42
CA LYS A 197 22.92 -4.51 21.60
C LYS A 197 23.89 -3.36 21.29
N GLY A 198 23.41 -2.28 20.66
CA GLY A 198 24.25 -1.20 20.19
C GLY A 198 25.08 -1.58 18.96
N GLU A 199 24.62 -2.56 18.19
CA GLU A 199 25.25 -2.96 16.93
C GLU A 199 24.89 -1.97 15.81
N ASP A 200 25.79 -1.84 14.84
CA ASP A 200 25.56 -0.99 13.67
C ASP A 200 24.52 -1.62 12.73
N LEU A 201 23.42 -0.91 12.52
CA LEU A 201 22.34 -1.34 11.63
C LEU A 201 22.70 -1.20 10.14
N ASP A 202 23.92 -0.81 9.81
CA ASP A 202 24.47 -0.73 8.44
C ASP A 202 25.15 -2.03 7.94
N GLU A 203 25.48 -2.99 8.82
CA GLU A 203 26.38 -4.11 8.45
C GLU A 203 25.77 -5.32 7.70
N GLU A 204 24.45 -5.41 7.47
CA GLU A 204 23.86 -6.58 6.79
C GLU A 204 23.08 -6.21 5.54
N TYR A 205 23.75 -6.32 4.39
CA TYR A 205 23.15 -6.27 3.06
C TYR A 205 22.77 -7.70 2.63
N LEU A 206 21.48 -8.01 2.56
CA LEU A 206 21.03 -9.15 1.75
C LEU A 206 21.34 -8.81 0.27
N PRO A 207 21.95 -9.72 -0.51
CA PRO A 207 22.30 -9.43 -1.90
C PRO A 207 21.03 -9.10 -2.71
N GLN A 208 20.97 -7.86 -3.22
CA GLN A 208 19.91 -7.39 -4.11
C GLN A 208 20.21 -7.75 -5.58
N PRO A 209 19.20 -8.08 -6.41
CA PRO A 209 19.27 -7.81 -7.84
C PRO A 209 19.11 -6.29 -8.10
N GLU A 210 19.87 -5.74 -9.04
CA GLU A 210 19.82 -4.32 -9.39
C GLU A 210 18.47 -3.95 -10.02
N VAL A 211 17.74 -3.06 -9.35
CA VAL A 211 16.57 -2.34 -9.87
C VAL A 211 16.87 -0.85 -9.64
N PRO A 212 16.58 0.05 -10.60
CA PRO A 212 16.92 1.47 -10.47
C PRO A 212 16.28 2.10 -9.23
N GLN A 213 17.09 2.71 -8.37
CA GLN A 213 16.64 3.47 -7.21
C GLN A 213 16.36 4.91 -7.61
N ASP A 214 15.15 5.39 -7.33
CA ASP A 214 14.97 6.78 -6.93
C ASP A 214 13.69 6.90 -6.09
N PHE A 215 13.82 7.21 -4.80
CA PHE A 215 12.82 7.89 -3.96
C PHE A 215 13.51 8.26 -2.64
N SER A 216 13.75 9.55 -2.42
CA SER A 216 14.17 10.09 -1.13
C SER A 216 13.05 10.93 -0.50
N ASP A 217 12.92 10.77 0.81
CA ASP A 217 11.95 11.39 1.71
C ASP A 217 11.99 12.93 1.70
N ARG A 218 10.83 13.58 1.92
CA ARG A 218 10.75 14.90 2.56
C ARG A 218 9.52 15.08 3.45
N GLU A 219 9.79 15.77 4.55
CA GLU A 219 8.90 16.23 5.62
C GLU A 219 8.02 17.40 5.16
N ASP A 220 6.75 17.39 5.57
CA ASP A 220 5.83 18.52 5.42
C ASP A 220 6.00 19.50 6.61
N GLU A 221 6.47 20.72 6.34
CA GLU A 221 6.31 21.87 7.23
C GLU A 221 5.21 22.81 6.69
N PRO A 222 4.53 23.58 7.56
CA PRO A 222 3.36 24.37 7.18
C PRO A 222 3.75 25.62 6.39
N LEU A 223 3.28 25.74 5.14
CA LEU A 223 3.57 26.88 4.27
C LEU A 223 2.56 28.02 4.40
N ASN A 224 3.08 29.19 4.76
CA ASN A 224 2.45 30.49 4.59
C ASN A 224 2.98 31.06 3.25
N LEU A 225 2.15 31.05 2.19
CA LEU A 225 2.61 31.27 0.82
C LEU A 225 3.09 32.72 0.56
N THR A 226 4.39 32.88 0.29
CA THR A 226 5.03 34.16 -0.08
C THR A 226 5.30 34.28 -1.60
N TYR A 227 5.34 33.16 -2.34
CA TYR A 227 5.62 33.10 -3.79
C TYR A 227 4.51 32.36 -4.55
N GLN A 228 4.29 32.71 -5.82
CA GLN A 228 3.12 32.31 -6.60
C GLN A 228 3.34 31.08 -7.48
N TYR A 229 4.55 30.88 -8.02
CA TYR A 229 4.83 29.76 -8.94
C TYR A 229 5.81 28.76 -8.34
N CYS A 230 5.48 27.47 -8.45
CA CYS A 230 6.45 26.40 -8.32
C CYS A 230 7.11 26.16 -9.68
N THR A 231 8.45 26.22 -9.75
CA THR A 231 9.22 26.03 -10.99
C THR A 231 10.17 24.85 -10.83
N GLU A 232 9.99 23.83 -11.65
CA GLU A 232 10.76 22.59 -11.61
C GLU A 232 11.31 22.25 -12.99
N PHE A 233 12.54 21.74 -13.06
CA PHE A 233 13.13 21.23 -14.29
C PHE A 233 14.36 20.38 -14.04
N ILE A 234 14.78 19.63 -15.07
CA ILE A 234 16.03 18.89 -15.12
C ILE A 234 17.01 19.62 -16.05
N LEU A 235 18.17 19.98 -15.52
CA LEU A 235 19.27 20.56 -16.27
C LEU A 235 20.29 19.48 -16.63
N LYS A 236 20.54 19.29 -17.93
CA LYS A 236 21.52 18.33 -18.45
C LYS A 236 22.69 19.06 -19.12
N GLY A 237 23.91 18.76 -18.71
CA GLY A 237 25.12 19.42 -19.18
C GLY A 237 26.38 18.59 -18.92
N ASN A 238 27.55 19.17 -19.17
CA ASN A 238 28.84 18.55 -18.85
C ASN A 238 29.53 19.39 -17.78
N ALA A 239 29.92 18.78 -16.65
CA ALA A 239 30.55 19.44 -15.51
C ALA A 239 29.68 20.51 -14.83
N LEU A 240 28.40 20.18 -14.58
CA LEU A 240 27.46 21.02 -13.83
C LEU A 240 27.88 21.15 -12.37
N ASP A 241 28.02 22.39 -11.87
CA ASP A 241 28.29 22.68 -10.46
C ASP A 241 27.00 23.02 -9.71
N GLY A 242 26.45 22.01 -9.01
CA GLY A 242 25.23 22.19 -8.21
C GLY A 242 25.40 23.16 -7.04
N GLY A 243 26.62 23.31 -6.50
CA GLY A 243 26.92 24.25 -5.43
C GLY A 243 26.88 25.70 -5.93
N GLN A 244 27.49 25.96 -7.10
CA GLN A 244 27.43 27.26 -7.74
C GLN A 244 26.00 27.62 -8.19
N LEU A 245 25.27 26.66 -8.74
CA LEU A 245 23.88 26.86 -9.17
C LEU A 245 22.97 27.23 -8.00
N ARG A 246 23.17 26.58 -6.84
CA ARG A 246 22.43 26.89 -5.62
C ARG A 246 22.65 28.34 -5.16
N LEU A 247 23.89 28.80 -5.15
CA LEU A 247 24.23 30.18 -4.74
C LEU A 247 23.60 31.25 -5.64
N VAL A 248 23.44 30.96 -6.94
CA VAL A 248 22.88 31.91 -7.91
C VAL A 248 21.35 31.92 -7.88
N LEU A 249 20.72 30.78 -7.59
CA LEU A 249 19.26 30.65 -7.59
C LEU A 249 18.63 30.97 -6.23
N GLU A 250 19.37 30.85 -5.12
CA GLU A 250 18.87 31.13 -3.77
C GLU A 250 18.27 32.54 -3.60
N PRO A 251 18.80 33.61 -4.23
CA PRO A 251 18.19 34.94 -4.15
C PRO A 251 16.90 35.11 -4.96
N LEU A 252 16.52 34.15 -5.82
CA LEU A 252 15.42 34.27 -6.77
C LEU A 252 14.10 33.67 -6.27
N GLY A 253 14.08 33.04 -5.10
CA GLY A 253 12.92 32.35 -4.57
C GLY A 253 13.18 31.68 -3.22
N ASP A 254 12.21 30.92 -2.73
CA ASP A 254 12.40 30.04 -1.57
C ASP A 254 12.33 28.56 -1.96
N SER A 255 12.54 27.69 -0.97
CA SER A 255 12.41 26.24 -1.14
C SER A 255 13.31 25.67 -2.24
N LEU A 256 14.47 26.30 -2.48
CA LEU A 256 15.40 25.91 -3.53
C LEU A 256 15.99 24.52 -3.27
N LEU A 257 15.73 23.61 -4.21
CA LEU A 257 16.37 22.32 -4.32
C LEU A 257 17.25 22.28 -5.55
N VAL A 258 18.51 21.88 -5.37
CA VAL A 258 19.42 21.51 -6.47
C VAL A 258 20.04 20.18 -6.08
N VAL A 259 19.65 19.10 -6.74
CA VAL A 259 20.09 17.73 -6.43
C VAL A 259 20.45 17.02 -7.72
N GLY A 260 21.59 16.34 -7.75
CA GLY A 260 22.02 15.56 -8.90
C GLY A 260 23.54 15.43 -8.97
N THR A 261 24.03 15.12 -10.16
CA THR A 261 25.44 14.89 -10.48
C THR A 261 25.98 15.98 -11.40
N GLU A 262 27.28 15.94 -11.69
CA GLU A 262 27.94 16.85 -12.64
C GLU A 262 27.44 16.73 -14.09
N THR A 263 26.54 15.81 -14.40
CA THR A 263 25.96 15.65 -15.74
C THR A 263 24.45 15.91 -15.79
N LEU A 264 23.78 15.89 -14.64
CA LEU A 264 22.34 16.06 -14.53
C LEU A 264 21.97 16.63 -13.15
N LEU A 265 21.33 17.80 -13.13
CA LEU A 265 20.84 18.45 -11.91
C LEU A 265 19.33 18.64 -11.99
N LYS A 266 18.59 18.18 -10.99
CA LYS A 266 17.18 18.51 -10.79
C LYS A 266 17.07 19.76 -9.94
N VAL A 267 16.29 20.73 -10.42
CA VAL A 267 16.09 22.03 -9.78
C VAL A 267 14.60 22.22 -9.45
N HIS A 268 14.30 22.59 -8.21
CA HIS A 268 12.99 23.02 -7.72
C HIS A 268 13.14 24.37 -7.05
N ILE A 269 12.31 25.36 -7.39
CA ILE A 269 12.29 26.65 -6.68
C ILE A 269 10.89 27.25 -6.72
N HIS A 270 10.45 27.82 -5.60
CA HIS A 270 9.25 28.66 -5.58
C HIS A 270 9.64 30.10 -5.87
N THR A 271 9.10 30.69 -6.93
CA THR A 271 9.46 32.04 -7.36
C THR A 271 8.27 32.77 -7.98
N ASN A 272 8.33 34.11 -7.96
CA ASN A 272 7.40 34.94 -8.74
C ASN A 272 7.91 35.22 -10.16
N ASN A 273 9.14 34.81 -10.50
CA ASN A 273 9.81 35.14 -11.76
C ASN A 273 10.49 33.92 -12.39
N PRO A 274 9.73 32.87 -12.81
CA PRO A 274 10.28 31.65 -13.41
C PRO A 274 11.17 31.92 -14.62
N GLY A 275 10.86 32.94 -15.42
CA GLY A 275 11.66 33.33 -16.58
C GLY A 275 13.11 33.70 -16.25
N LYS A 276 13.38 34.32 -15.09
CA LYS A 276 14.75 34.64 -14.68
C LYS A 276 15.53 33.39 -14.32
N VAL A 277 14.89 32.44 -13.64
CA VAL A 277 15.52 31.15 -13.31
C VAL A 277 15.94 30.42 -14.58
N LEU A 278 15.04 30.37 -15.57
CA LEU A 278 15.33 29.73 -16.86
C LEU A 278 16.44 30.42 -17.64
N GLU A 279 16.45 31.76 -17.68
CA GLU A 279 17.49 32.54 -18.36
C GLU A 279 18.89 32.25 -17.80
N PHE A 280 19.04 32.03 -16.49
CA PHE A 280 20.32 31.68 -15.89
C PHE A 280 20.78 30.26 -16.21
N VAL A 281 19.87 29.30 -16.25
CA VAL A 281 20.24 27.88 -16.38
C VAL A 281 20.46 27.43 -17.81
N VAL A 282 19.88 28.10 -18.81
CA VAL A 282 20.12 27.79 -20.24
C VAL A 282 21.57 28.01 -20.66
N ASP A 283 22.31 28.91 -20.00
CA ASP A 283 23.74 29.13 -20.27
C ASP A 283 24.63 28.00 -19.72
N GLN A 284 24.11 27.18 -18.82
CA GLN A 284 24.84 26.10 -18.14
C GLN A 284 24.56 24.71 -18.75
N GLY A 285 23.45 24.54 -19.47
CA GLY A 285 23.06 23.27 -20.05
C GLY A 285 21.71 23.33 -20.77
N THR A 286 21.18 22.16 -21.10
CA THR A 286 19.87 22.00 -21.74
C THR A 286 18.80 21.65 -20.71
N ILE A 287 17.64 22.30 -20.80
CA ILE A 287 16.51 22.12 -19.87
C ILE A 287 15.57 21.03 -20.41
N HIS A 288 15.21 20.10 -19.54
CA HIS A 288 14.27 18.99 -19.79
C HIS A 288 13.22 18.97 -18.67
N ASP A 289 12.07 18.35 -18.93
CA ASP A 289 10.99 18.12 -17.95
C ASP A 289 10.59 19.39 -17.17
N PHE A 290 10.46 20.51 -17.88
CA PHE A 290 10.09 21.79 -17.30
C PHE A 290 8.61 21.81 -16.89
N LYS A 291 8.36 22.14 -15.63
CA LYS A 291 7.03 22.32 -15.05
C LYS A 291 6.94 23.67 -14.34
N MET A 292 5.81 24.34 -14.51
CA MET A 292 5.50 25.60 -13.83
C MET A 292 4.04 25.58 -13.38
N ASP A 293 3.83 25.53 -12.07
CA ASP A 293 2.49 25.46 -11.47
C ASP A 293 2.17 26.75 -10.72
N ASN A 294 0.96 27.29 -10.90
CA ASN A 294 0.44 28.36 -10.05
C ASN A 294 -0.09 27.74 -8.74
N MET A 295 0.59 28.04 -7.63
CA MET A 295 0.24 27.48 -6.33
C MET A 295 -1.09 28.02 -5.78
N GLU A 296 -1.54 29.20 -6.23
CA GLU A 296 -2.83 29.78 -5.84
C GLU A 296 -4.01 29.06 -6.52
N ASP A 297 -3.86 28.65 -7.78
CA ASP A 297 -4.91 27.91 -8.50
C ASP A 297 -5.05 26.47 -7.98
N GLN A 298 -3.94 25.83 -7.58
CA GLN A 298 -3.96 24.55 -6.85
C GLN A 298 -4.66 24.65 -5.49
N HIS A 299 -4.56 25.79 -4.81
CA HIS A 299 -5.26 26.01 -3.55
C HIS A 299 -6.74 26.37 -3.77
N ARG A 300 -7.06 27.04 -4.88
CA ARG A 300 -8.43 27.43 -5.23
C ARG A 300 -9.28 26.25 -5.69
N SER A 301 -8.70 25.27 -6.40
CA SER A 301 -9.37 24.01 -6.74
C SER A 301 -9.70 23.18 -5.49
N LYS A 302 -8.84 23.22 -4.45
CA LYS A 302 -9.12 22.63 -3.14
C LYS A 302 -10.20 23.36 -2.32
N LEU A 303 -10.46 24.63 -2.59
CA LEU A 303 -11.47 25.45 -1.90
C LEU A 303 -12.84 25.48 -2.58
N LEU A 304 -12.91 25.22 -3.89
CA LEU A 304 -14.16 25.19 -4.66
C LEU A 304 -14.97 23.89 -4.46
N THR A 305 -14.37 22.87 -3.84
CA THR A 305 -15.04 21.64 -3.40
C THR A 305 -15.72 21.76 -2.03
N GLU A 306 -15.55 22.88 -1.31
CA GLU A 306 -16.31 23.18 -0.11
C GLU A 306 -17.41 24.21 -0.42
N VAL A 307 -18.57 24.06 0.22
CA VAL A 307 -19.78 24.89 0.12
C VAL A 307 -20.78 24.48 -1.00
N THR A 308 -21.17 23.21 -1.02
CA THR A 308 -22.62 22.91 -1.06
C THR A 308 -22.98 22.21 0.25
N PRO A 309 -24.01 22.65 0.99
CA PRO A 309 -24.50 21.88 2.12
C PRO A 309 -24.99 20.53 1.59
N GLN A 310 -24.23 19.46 1.81
CA GLN A 310 -24.72 18.11 1.54
C GLN A 310 -25.96 17.90 2.40
N GLU A 311 -27.10 17.63 1.76
CA GLU A 311 -28.27 17.13 2.48
C GLU A 311 -27.83 15.92 3.30
N LYS A 312 -28.16 15.90 4.60
CA LYS A 312 -27.87 14.76 5.47
C LYS A 312 -28.62 13.54 4.93
N LYS A 313 -27.93 12.70 4.16
CA LYS A 313 -28.44 11.41 3.71
C LYS A 313 -28.41 10.43 4.89
N PRO A 314 -29.40 9.53 5.01
CA PRO A 314 -29.40 8.51 6.08
C PRO A 314 -28.27 7.47 5.90
N LEU A 315 -27.75 7.32 4.69
CA LEU A 315 -26.73 6.34 4.33
C LEU A 315 -25.75 6.98 3.33
N SER A 316 -24.45 6.78 3.56
CA SER A 316 -23.38 7.19 2.64
C SER A 316 -22.55 6.00 2.20
N VAL A 317 -21.86 6.15 1.07
CA VAL A 317 -20.88 5.20 0.56
C VAL A 317 -19.51 5.84 0.47
N VAL A 318 -18.52 5.14 1.01
CA VAL A 318 -17.08 5.42 0.85
C VAL A 318 -16.50 4.33 -0.03
N ALA A 319 -15.75 4.67 -1.07
CA ALA A 319 -15.08 3.70 -1.92
C ALA A 319 -13.59 4.01 -2.07
N VAL A 320 -12.80 2.99 -2.44
CA VAL A 320 -11.42 3.20 -2.86
C VAL A 320 -11.33 3.00 -4.37
N ALA A 321 -10.65 3.93 -5.04
CA ALA A 321 -10.32 3.81 -6.45
C ALA A 321 -8.99 4.48 -6.75
N VAL A 322 -8.26 3.91 -7.70
CA VAL A 322 -7.00 4.48 -8.19
C VAL A 322 -7.07 4.62 -9.70
N GLY A 323 -7.20 5.87 -10.15
CA GLY A 323 -7.40 6.24 -11.54
C GLY A 323 -8.46 7.34 -11.64
N GLU A 324 -8.20 8.35 -12.46
CA GLU A 324 -9.10 9.50 -12.62
C GLU A 324 -10.47 9.08 -13.14
N GLY A 325 -10.51 8.30 -14.23
CA GLY A 325 -11.78 7.83 -14.79
C GLY A 325 -12.52 6.83 -13.90
N LEU A 326 -11.80 5.94 -13.20
CA LEU A 326 -12.41 5.06 -12.19
C LEU A 326 -13.04 5.84 -11.04
N THR A 327 -12.42 6.95 -10.64
CA THR A 327 -12.94 7.86 -9.62
C THR A 327 -14.21 8.55 -10.12
N GLU A 328 -14.15 9.15 -11.31
CA GLU A 328 -15.29 9.83 -11.94
C GLU A 328 -16.51 8.90 -12.09
N LEU A 329 -16.30 7.64 -12.48
CA LEU A 329 -17.37 6.64 -12.57
C LEU A 329 -18.08 6.42 -11.24
N LEU A 330 -17.34 6.29 -10.14
CA LEU A 330 -17.93 6.11 -8.81
C LEU A 330 -18.62 7.38 -8.30
N GLU A 331 -18.08 8.57 -8.62
CA GLU A 331 -18.74 9.85 -8.31
C GLU A 331 -20.08 9.95 -9.03
N ASN A 332 -20.13 9.59 -10.31
CA ASN A 332 -21.35 9.56 -11.12
C ASN A 332 -22.38 8.55 -10.61
N LEU A 333 -21.94 7.45 -9.99
CA LEU A 333 -22.80 6.47 -9.31
C LEU A 333 -23.25 6.92 -7.91
N GLY A 334 -22.82 8.10 -7.46
CA GLY A 334 -23.26 8.70 -6.21
C GLY A 334 -22.50 8.25 -4.97
N VAL A 335 -21.27 7.72 -5.12
CA VAL A 335 -20.35 7.52 -3.98
C VAL A 335 -20.03 8.87 -3.34
N ASP A 336 -20.17 8.97 -2.02
CA ASP A 336 -20.03 10.26 -1.31
C ASP A 336 -18.56 10.65 -1.08
N LYS A 337 -17.68 9.66 -0.89
CA LYS A 337 -16.24 9.87 -0.69
C LYS A 337 -15.43 8.78 -1.37
N ILE A 338 -14.43 9.19 -2.14
CA ILE A 338 -13.49 8.27 -2.79
C ILE A 338 -12.09 8.55 -2.25
N ILE A 339 -11.41 7.48 -1.84
CA ILE A 339 -10.05 7.55 -1.34
C ILE A 339 -9.12 7.05 -2.44
N SER A 340 -8.10 7.85 -2.77
CA SER A 340 -6.96 7.41 -3.57
C SER A 340 -5.84 6.97 -2.63
N GLY A 341 -5.11 5.90 -2.95
CA GLY A 341 -4.17 5.20 -2.06
C GLY A 341 -2.97 6.00 -1.49
N GLY A 342 -2.75 7.26 -1.90
CA GLY A 342 -1.66 8.10 -1.39
C GLY A 342 -0.26 7.60 -1.81
N GLN A 343 0.68 7.54 -0.84
CA GLN A 343 2.06 7.04 -1.03
C GLN A 343 2.16 5.55 -1.40
N SER A 344 1.05 4.81 -1.27
CA SER A 344 0.91 3.42 -1.68
C SER A 344 -0.35 3.29 -2.55
N MET A 345 -0.62 2.11 -3.09
CA MET A 345 -1.93 1.85 -3.72
C MET A 345 -3.02 1.63 -2.67
N ASN A 346 -2.63 1.29 -1.44
CA ASN A 346 -3.52 0.94 -0.35
C ASN A 346 -3.61 2.09 0.69
N PRO A 347 -4.79 2.65 0.95
CA PRO A 347 -4.98 3.63 2.02
C PRO A 347 -4.75 2.99 3.39
N SER A 348 -4.39 3.83 4.37
CA SER A 348 -4.29 3.42 5.75
C SER A 348 -5.65 3.29 6.43
N THR A 349 -5.67 2.65 7.61
CA THR A 349 -6.86 2.62 8.45
C THR A 349 -7.32 4.03 8.83
N GLU A 350 -6.38 4.94 9.11
CA GLU A 350 -6.66 6.35 9.40
C GLU A 350 -7.33 7.06 8.23
N ASP A 351 -6.83 6.86 7.01
CA ASP A 351 -7.43 7.44 5.79
C ASP A 351 -8.90 7.00 5.62
N LEU A 352 -9.18 5.71 5.88
CA LEU A 352 -10.53 5.15 5.82
C LEU A 352 -11.44 5.72 6.91
N VAL A 353 -10.93 5.85 8.15
CA VAL A 353 -11.68 6.45 9.27
C VAL A 353 -11.98 7.93 8.99
N ALA A 354 -11.01 8.67 8.46
CA ALA A 354 -11.19 10.07 8.07
C ALA A 354 -12.29 10.22 7.02
N ALA A 355 -12.23 9.43 5.94
CA ALA A 355 -13.24 9.45 4.88
C ALA A 355 -14.64 9.08 5.38
N VAL A 356 -14.76 8.08 6.27
CA VAL A 356 -16.02 7.73 6.93
C VAL A 356 -16.56 8.90 7.76
N ASN A 357 -15.70 9.58 8.51
CA ASN A 357 -16.09 10.70 9.34
C ASN A 357 -16.52 11.92 8.49
N GLU A 358 -15.86 12.16 7.37
CA GLU A 358 -16.22 13.20 6.40
C GLU A 358 -17.51 12.90 5.62
N ALA A 359 -17.88 11.62 5.44
CA ALA A 359 -19.12 11.26 4.74
C ALA A 359 -20.34 11.83 5.47
N SER A 360 -21.33 12.36 4.75
CA SER A 360 -22.43 13.11 5.39
C SER A 360 -23.42 12.23 6.17
N GLY A 361 -23.50 10.94 5.84
CA GLY A 361 -24.43 10.01 6.47
C GLY A 361 -24.01 9.49 7.84
N ASP A 362 -24.99 9.23 8.70
CA ASP A 362 -24.79 8.62 10.04
C ASP A 362 -24.42 7.13 9.93
N LYS A 363 -24.75 6.52 8.79
CA LYS A 363 -24.44 5.13 8.41
C LYS A 363 -23.57 5.14 7.17
N VAL A 364 -22.53 4.32 7.13
CA VAL A 364 -21.56 4.33 6.03
C VAL A 364 -21.28 2.91 5.53
N LEU A 365 -21.38 2.71 4.22
CA LEU A 365 -20.89 1.51 3.54
C LEU A 365 -19.49 1.78 3.01
N ILE A 366 -18.56 0.84 3.20
CA ILE A 366 -17.23 0.90 2.59
C ILE A 366 -17.13 -0.12 1.47
N LEU A 367 -16.69 0.31 0.28
CA LEU A 367 -16.31 -0.51 -0.87
C LEU A 367 -14.79 -0.50 -1.05
N PRO A 368 -14.08 -1.54 -0.56
CA PRO A 368 -12.62 -1.57 -0.60
C PRO A 368 -12.06 -1.66 -2.03
N ASN A 369 -12.75 -2.32 -2.95
CA ASN A 369 -12.40 -2.51 -4.37
C ASN A 369 -10.99 -3.10 -4.63
N ASN A 370 -10.31 -3.52 -3.57
CA ASN A 370 -9.02 -4.18 -3.58
C ASN A 370 -8.97 -5.12 -2.36
N SER A 371 -8.60 -6.37 -2.61
CA SER A 371 -8.52 -7.39 -1.55
C SER A 371 -7.56 -7.04 -0.41
N ASN A 372 -6.52 -6.22 -0.66
CA ASN A 372 -5.55 -5.77 0.35
C ASN A 372 -6.10 -4.68 1.27
N ILE A 373 -7.25 -4.08 0.95
CA ILE A 373 -7.88 -3.01 1.72
C ILE A 373 -8.96 -3.56 2.66
N ILE A 374 -9.50 -4.75 2.40
CA ILE A 374 -10.62 -5.33 3.15
C ILE A 374 -10.33 -5.38 4.66
N LEU A 375 -9.14 -5.82 5.06
CA LEU A 375 -8.77 -5.88 6.48
C LEU A 375 -8.67 -4.49 7.11
N ALA A 376 -8.11 -3.51 6.39
CA ALA A 376 -8.04 -2.12 6.86
C ALA A 376 -9.43 -1.48 6.95
N ALA A 377 -10.33 -1.76 6.01
CA ALA A 377 -11.72 -1.31 6.04
C ALA A 377 -12.50 -1.93 7.20
N GLN A 378 -12.30 -3.22 7.49
CA GLN A 378 -12.90 -3.88 8.65
C GLN A 378 -12.38 -3.29 9.96
N GLN A 379 -11.10 -2.94 10.01
CA GLN A 379 -10.50 -2.29 11.15
C GLN A 379 -11.05 -0.87 11.33
N ALA A 380 -11.14 -0.09 10.25
CA ALA A 380 -11.73 1.25 10.25
C ALA A 380 -13.20 1.21 10.72
N ALA A 381 -13.97 0.22 10.29
CA ALA A 381 -15.35 0.02 10.73
C ALA A 381 -15.48 -0.22 12.25
N GLN A 382 -14.48 -0.84 12.88
CA GLN A 382 -14.46 -1.04 14.35
C GLN A 382 -14.05 0.22 15.12
N LEU A 383 -13.37 1.15 14.45
CA LEU A 383 -12.79 2.35 15.06
C LEU A 383 -13.62 3.61 14.82
N ALA A 384 -14.43 3.61 13.77
CA ALA A 384 -15.31 4.72 13.43
C ALA A 384 -16.38 4.95 14.50
N GLU A 385 -16.76 6.22 14.66
CA GLU A 385 -17.86 6.60 15.57
C GLU A 385 -19.25 6.32 14.96
N LYS A 386 -19.31 6.19 13.63
CA LYS A 386 -20.53 5.93 12.84
C LYS A 386 -20.82 4.44 12.73
N ASP A 387 -22.05 4.11 12.34
CA ASP A 387 -22.43 2.73 12.01
C ASP A 387 -21.89 2.37 10.63
N VAL A 388 -20.76 1.66 10.60
CA VAL A 388 -20.01 1.33 9.38
C VAL A 388 -20.14 -0.15 9.04
N VAL A 389 -20.42 -0.43 7.78
CA VAL A 389 -20.46 -1.80 7.25
C VAL A 389 -19.58 -1.91 6.00
N VAL A 390 -18.71 -2.91 5.99
CA VAL A 390 -17.87 -3.21 4.82
C VAL A 390 -18.63 -4.14 3.87
N VAL A 391 -18.74 -3.73 2.60
CA VAL A 391 -19.13 -4.59 1.49
C VAL A 391 -17.83 -5.07 0.85
N PRO A 392 -17.44 -6.34 0.99
CA PRO A 392 -16.06 -6.79 0.77
C PRO A 392 -15.72 -6.99 -0.72
N SER A 393 -15.89 -5.94 -1.54
CA SER A 393 -15.44 -5.91 -2.94
C SER A 393 -13.93 -6.08 -3.00
N LYS A 394 -13.47 -7.00 -3.86
CA LYS A 394 -12.05 -7.32 -4.04
C LYS A 394 -11.44 -6.65 -5.27
N THR A 395 -12.28 -6.26 -6.21
CA THR A 395 -11.88 -5.63 -7.47
C THR A 395 -12.78 -4.43 -7.77
N PHE A 396 -12.33 -3.56 -8.68
CA PHE A 396 -13.12 -2.40 -9.10
C PHE A 396 -14.45 -2.78 -9.78
N PRO A 397 -14.52 -3.76 -10.71
CA PRO A 397 -15.79 -4.19 -11.30
C PRO A 397 -16.81 -4.64 -10.25
N GLN A 398 -16.38 -5.42 -9.24
CA GLN A 398 -17.25 -5.77 -8.12
C GLN A 398 -17.80 -4.52 -7.41
N GLY A 399 -16.97 -3.50 -7.21
CA GLY A 399 -17.41 -2.21 -6.66
C GLY A 399 -18.52 -1.53 -7.48
N ILE A 400 -18.39 -1.53 -8.81
CA ILE A 400 -19.39 -0.96 -9.72
C ILE A 400 -20.70 -1.75 -9.63
N THR A 401 -20.66 -3.07 -9.78
CA THR A 401 -21.85 -3.94 -9.70
C THR A 401 -22.54 -3.84 -8.33
N ALA A 402 -21.75 -3.71 -7.25
CA ALA A 402 -22.26 -3.42 -5.92
C ALA A 402 -23.02 -2.09 -5.87
N MET A 403 -22.44 -1.02 -6.41
CA MET A 403 -23.06 0.31 -6.44
C MET A 403 -24.34 0.35 -7.28
N LEU A 404 -24.41 -0.37 -8.39
CA LEU A 404 -25.64 -0.47 -9.19
C LEU A 404 -26.81 -1.10 -8.42
N SER A 405 -26.52 -1.91 -7.40
CA SER A 405 -27.51 -2.52 -6.50
C SER A 405 -27.79 -1.71 -5.23
N PHE A 406 -27.13 -0.56 -5.04
CA PHE A 406 -27.32 0.31 -3.89
C PHE A 406 -28.69 1.00 -3.93
N ASP A 407 -29.34 1.07 -2.77
CA ASP A 407 -30.65 1.70 -2.61
C ASP A 407 -30.64 2.53 -1.31
N GLY A 408 -30.59 3.85 -1.46
CA GLY A 408 -30.50 4.80 -0.34
C GLY A 408 -31.69 4.77 0.63
N GLU A 409 -32.82 4.19 0.23
CA GLU A 409 -34.02 4.05 1.06
C GLU A 409 -34.01 2.78 1.93
N LYS A 410 -33.10 1.84 1.64
CA LYS A 410 -32.98 0.58 2.38
C LYS A 410 -32.01 0.69 3.56
N SER A 411 -32.25 -0.15 4.58
CA SER A 411 -31.34 -0.29 5.71
C SER A 411 -29.93 -0.74 5.28
N ILE A 412 -28.91 -0.31 6.02
CA ILE A 412 -27.50 -0.69 5.79
C ILE A 412 -27.28 -2.22 5.66
N ASP A 413 -27.96 -3.05 6.47
CA ASP A 413 -27.82 -4.51 6.37
C ASP A 413 -28.43 -5.10 5.09
N ASN A 414 -29.54 -4.54 4.61
CA ASN A 414 -30.16 -4.94 3.35
C ASN A 414 -29.29 -4.53 2.17
N ASN A 415 -28.74 -3.30 2.19
CA ASN A 415 -27.75 -2.87 1.21
C ASN A 415 -26.52 -3.78 1.24
N ARG A 416 -25.92 -4.06 2.42
CA ARG A 416 -24.79 -5.00 2.52
C ARG A 416 -25.10 -6.31 1.83
N ARG A 417 -26.24 -6.94 2.14
CA ARG A 417 -26.62 -8.23 1.55
C ARG A 417 -26.79 -8.13 0.04
N MET A 418 -27.61 -7.19 -0.45
CA MET A 418 -27.90 -7.03 -1.88
C MET A 418 -26.62 -6.74 -2.69
N MET A 419 -25.82 -5.79 -2.22
CA MET A 419 -24.55 -5.45 -2.86
C MET A 419 -23.57 -6.64 -2.86
N THR A 420 -23.52 -7.41 -1.76
CA THR A 420 -22.67 -8.62 -1.69
C THR A 420 -23.13 -9.72 -2.63
N GLU A 421 -24.43 -9.91 -2.80
CA GLU A 421 -24.99 -10.86 -3.76
C GLU A 421 -24.70 -10.42 -5.19
N ALA A 422 -24.88 -9.14 -5.51
CA ALA A 422 -24.66 -8.57 -6.84
C ALA A 422 -23.21 -8.67 -7.31
N MET A 423 -22.23 -8.43 -6.42
CA MET A 423 -20.80 -8.62 -6.75
C MET A 423 -20.43 -10.02 -7.22
N GLY A 424 -21.24 -11.03 -6.86
CA GLY A 424 -21.01 -12.42 -7.28
C GLY A 424 -21.42 -12.70 -8.72
N LEU A 425 -22.09 -11.75 -9.39
CA LEU A 425 -22.56 -11.88 -10.77
C LEU A 425 -21.50 -11.44 -11.79
N VAL A 426 -20.51 -10.64 -11.37
CA VAL A 426 -19.46 -10.15 -12.25
C VAL A 426 -18.20 -11.02 -12.13
N THR A 427 -17.62 -11.36 -13.28
CA THR A 427 -16.29 -11.95 -13.37
C THR A 427 -15.27 -10.86 -13.68
N SER A 428 -14.30 -10.68 -12.77
CA SER A 428 -13.28 -9.65 -12.89
C SER A 428 -12.00 -10.18 -13.54
N GLY A 429 -11.48 -9.39 -14.48
CA GLY A 429 -10.19 -9.62 -15.14
C GLY A 429 -9.29 -8.39 -15.02
N GLU A 430 -7.98 -8.61 -15.05
CA GLU A 430 -6.98 -7.54 -15.04
C GLU A 430 -5.82 -7.90 -15.98
N ILE A 431 -5.29 -6.89 -16.69
CA ILE A 431 -4.11 -7.03 -17.54
C ILE A 431 -3.02 -6.07 -17.03
N THR A 432 -1.87 -6.63 -16.70
CA THR A 432 -0.69 -5.89 -16.21
C THR A 432 0.59 -6.54 -16.74
N TYR A 433 1.75 -6.13 -16.24
CA TYR A 433 3.05 -6.63 -16.63
C TYR A 433 3.81 -7.23 -15.45
N ALA A 434 4.71 -8.16 -15.76
CA ALA A 434 5.58 -8.78 -14.79
C ALA A 434 6.74 -7.84 -14.43
N VAL A 435 6.97 -7.58 -13.14
CA VAL A 435 8.11 -6.76 -12.69
C VAL A 435 9.41 -7.57 -12.53
N ARG A 436 9.32 -8.90 -12.58
CA ARG A 436 10.44 -9.81 -12.34
C ARG A 436 10.17 -11.20 -12.90
N ASP A 437 11.25 -11.97 -13.04
CA ASP A 437 11.15 -13.40 -13.37
C ASP A 437 10.48 -14.17 -12.23
N SER A 438 9.54 -15.05 -12.57
CA SER A 438 8.82 -15.89 -11.60
C SER A 438 8.27 -17.15 -12.27
N SER A 439 7.66 -18.02 -11.48
CA SER A 439 6.92 -19.19 -11.95
C SER A 439 5.62 -19.31 -11.17
N VAL A 440 4.49 -19.28 -11.87
CA VAL A 440 3.15 -19.40 -11.27
C VAL A 440 2.35 -20.42 -12.06
N ASN A 441 1.73 -21.40 -11.40
CA ASN A 441 0.91 -22.45 -12.02
C ASN A 441 1.64 -23.24 -13.12
N GLY A 442 2.96 -23.38 -13.02
CA GLY A 442 3.81 -24.07 -14.01
C GLY A 442 4.19 -23.24 -15.25
N SER A 443 3.65 -22.02 -15.40
CA SER A 443 4.06 -21.07 -16.43
C SER A 443 5.28 -20.27 -15.97
N LYS A 444 6.33 -20.22 -16.81
CA LYS A 444 7.47 -19.35 -16.58
C LYS A 444 7.11 -17.93 -16.99
N ILE A 445 7.33 -16.99 -16.07
CA ILE A 445 7.09 -15.57 -16.26
C ILE A 445 8.45 -14.89 -16.28
N LYS A 446 8.71 -14.04 -17.28
CA LYS A 446 9.87 -13.17 -17.34
C LYS A 446 9.47 -11.74 -17.00
N ALA A 447 10.41 -10.97 -16.47
CA ALA A 447 10.24 -9.54 -16.32
C ALA A 447 9.85 -8.91 -17.68
N GLY A 448 8.76 -8.13 -17.68
CA GLY A 448 8.20 -7.50 -18.88
C GLY A 448 7.08 -8.29 -19.56
N ASP A 449 6.88 -9.57 -19.25
CA ASP A 449 5.75 -10.35 -19.80
C ASP A 449 4.41 -9.70 -19.39
N ILE A 450 3.44 -9.74 -20.30
CA ILE A 450 2.06 -9.32 -20.05
C ILE A 450 1.31 -10.45 -19.37
N LEU A 451 0.60 -10.11 -18.30
CA LEU A 451 -0.10 -11.04 -17.42
C LEU A 451 -1.61 -10.79 -17.51
N GLY A 452 -2.36 -11.85 -17.76
CA GLY A 452 -3.82 -11.87 -17.67
C GLY A 452 -4.25 -12.54 -16.38
N ILE A 453 -4.94 -11.80 -15.53
CA ILE A 453 -5.35 -12.20 -14.19
C ILE A 453 -6.86 -12.33 -14.16
N LYS A 454 -7.39 -13.50 -13.77
CA LYS A 454 -8.82 -13.72 -13.54
C LYS A 454 -9.03 -13.96 -12.05
N GLU A 455 -9.88 -13.17 -11.41
CA GLU A 455 -10.22 -13.33 -9.98
C GLU A 455 -8.96 -13.47 -9.07
N GLY A 456 -7.94 -12.65 -9.33
CA GLY A 456 -6.68 -12.64 -8.59
C GLY A 456 -5.70 -13.79 -8.92
N LYS A 457 -5.97 -14.58 -9.96
CA LYS A 457 -5.09 -15.67 -10.42
C LYS A 457 -4.53 -15.38 -11.80
N ILE A 458 -3.22 -15.53 -11.96
CA ILE A 458 -2.57 -15.44 -13.27
C ILE A 458 -2.99 -16.66 -14.09
N GLU A 459 -3.70 -16.39 -15.18
CA GLU A 459 -4.28 -17.39 -16.07
C GLU A 459 -3.60 -17.39 -17.45
N ILE A 460 -3.09 -16.25 -17.89
CA ILE A 460 -2.48 -16.05 -19.21
C ILE A 460 -1.17 -15.29 -19.06
N VAL A 461 -0.16 -15.68 -19.82
CA VAL A 461 1.14 -15.00 -19.91
C VAL A 461 1.52 -14.94 -21.39
N SER A 462 1.78 -13.75 -21.91
CA SER A 462 2.28 -13.52 -23.28
C SER A 462 3.14 -12.25 -23.30
N ASP A 463 3.79 -11.94 -24.41
CA ASP A 463 4.47 -10.66 -24.65
C ASP A 463 3.55 -9.60 -25.30
N GLU A 464 2.33 -9.98 -25.71
CA GLU A 464 1.37 -9.09 -26.37
C GLU A 464 0.07 -8.90 -25.57
N VAL A 465 -0.35 -7.65 -25.38
CA VAL A 465 -1.58 -7.29 -24.65
C VAL A 465 -2.84 -7.86 -25.31
N ALA A 466 -2.90 -7.86 -26.64
CA ALA A 466 -4.05 -8.37 -27.38
C ALA A 466 -4.24 -9.89 -27.20
N GLU A 467 -3.14 -10.66 -27.25
CA GLU A 467 -3.17 -12.10 -26.99
C GLU A 467 -3.62 -12.40 -25.56
N VAL A 468 -3.11 -11.63 -24.58
CA VAL A 468 -3.51 -11.77 -23.18
C VAL A 468 -5.00 -11.50 -23.01
N LEU A 469 -5.52 -10.40 -23.59
CA LEU A 469 -6.94 -10.07 -23.49
C LEU A 469 -7.81 -11.18 -24.07
N VAL A 470 -7.58 -11.59 -25.32
CA VAL A 470 -8.39 -12.62 -25.97
C VAL A 470 -8.29 -13.95 -25.20
N GLY A 471 -7.08 -14.35 -24.79
CA GLY A 471 -6.88 -15.56 -23.99
C GLY A 471 -7.60 -15.53 -22.65
N LEU A 472 -7.65 -14.35 -22.01
CA LEU A 472 -8.33 -14.17 -20.73
C LEU A 472 -9.86 -14.19 -20.91
N LEU A 473 -10.39 -13.53 -21.95
CA LEU A 473 -11.82 -13.52 -22.26
C LEU A 473 -12.35 -14.92 -22.58
N ILE A 474 -11.59 -15.77 -23.30
CA ILE A 474 -11.96 -17.19 -23.52
C ILE A 474 -12.19 -17.93 -22.19
N LYS A 475 -11.49 -17.54 -21.12
CA LYS A 475 -11.65 -18.13 -19.79
C LYS A 475 -12.72 -17.43 -18.95
N MET A 476 -13.08 -16.19 -19.25
CA MET A 476 -14.01 -15.37 -18.46
C MET A 476 -15.44 -15.45 -18.98
N VAL A 477 -15.63 -15.42 -20.29
CA VAL A 477 -16.93 -15.42 -20.97
C VAL A 477 -17.54 -16.82 -20.92
N ASP A 478 -18.75 -16.92 -20.39
CA ASP A 478 -19.58 -18.12 -20.45
C ASP A 478 -20.79 -17.92 -21.38
N GLU A 479 -21.75 -18.84 -21.34
CA GLU A 479 -22.94 -18.80 -22.22
C GLU A 479 -23.99 -17.77 -21.80
N ASP A 480 -23.91 -17.26 -20.57
CA ASP A 480 -24.86 -16.31 -20.01
C ASP A 480 -24.32 -14.87 -20.03
N ALA A 481 -23.05 -14.67 -20.40
CA ALA A 481 -22.43 -13.36 -20.49
C ALA A 481 -23.05 -12.50 -21.59
N GLU A 482 -23.46 -11.28 -21.24
CA GLU A 482 -24.10 -10.32 -22.14
C GLU A 482 -23.26 -9.05 -22.34
N LEU A 483 -22.51 -8.64 -21.32
CA LEU A 483 -21.76 -7.39 -21.31
C LEU A 483 -20.29 -7.60 -20.96
N LEU A 484 -19.42 -6.99 -21.76
CA LEU A 484 -17.99 -6.84 -21.48
C LEU A 484 -17.65 -5.35 -21.34
N THR A 485 -17.09 -4.97 -20.21
CA THR A 485 -16.59 -3.61 -19.98
C THR A 485 -15.07 -3.60 -19.86
N LEU A 486 -14.40 -2.78 -20.68
CA LEU A 486 -12.95 -2.57 -20.66
C LEU A 486 -12.61 -1.20 -20.09
N TYR A 487 -11.96 -1.17 -18.93
CA TYR A 487 -11.44 0.06 -18.32
C TYR A 487 -9.94 0.20 -18.62
N TYR A 488 -9.56 1.11 -19.52
CA TYR A 488 -8.16 1.25 -19.93
C TYR A 488 -7.37 2.22 -19.03
N GLY A 489 -6.11 1.86 -18.76
CA GLY A 489 -5.22 2.59 -17.84
C GLY A 489 -4.59 3.83 -18.46
N GLN A 490 -3.91 4.63 -17.63
CA GLN A 490 -3.32 5.93 -18.05
C GLN A 490 -2.24 5.81 -19.13
N HIS A 491 -1.66 4.61 -19.30
CA HIS A 491 -0.59 4.34 -20.26
C HIS A 491 -1.12 3.76 -21.59
N VAL A 492 -2.44 3.57 -21.71
CA VAL A 492 -3.09 3.08 -22.93
C VAL A 492 -3.75 4.26 -23.64
N LYS A 493 -3.48 4.42 -24.94
CA LYS A 493 -4.18 5.44 -25.73
C LYS A 493 -5.58 4.95 -26.05
N GLN A 494 -6.53 5.88 -26.13
CA GLN A 494 -7.91 5.58 -26.50
C GLN A 494 -8.00 4.84 -27.84
N GLU A 495 -7.22 5.26 -28.84
CA GLU A 495 -7.16 4.64 -30.17
C GLU A 495 -6.76 3.15 -30.09
N ASP A 496 -5.78 2.81 -29.24
CA ASP A 496 -5.31 1.43 -29.05
C ASP A 496 -6.39 0.59 -28.34
N ALA A 497 -7.13 1.18 -27.40
CA ALA A 497 -8.24 0.52 -26.70
C ALA A 497 -9.43 0.26 -27.64
N GLU A 498 -9.76 1.21 -28.51
CA GLU A 498 -10.81 1.08 -29.54
C GLU A 498 -10.46 0.01 -30.57
N GLU A 499 -9.20 -0.05 -31.05
CA GLU A 499 -8.73 -1.10 -31.95
C GLU A 499 -8.84 -2.47 -31.28
N LEU A 500 -8.42 -2.57 -30.02
CA LEU A 500 -8.48 -3.82 -29.28
C LEU A 500 -9.92 -4.28 -29.02
N ALA A 501 -10.83 -3.37 -28.72
CA ALA A 501 -12.25 -3.69 -28.57
C ALA A 501 -12.85 -4.20 -29.89
N GLN A 502 -12.48 -3.64 -31.04
CA GLN A 502 -12.94 -4.16 -32.33
C GLN A 502 -12.49 -5.61 -32.57
N ILE A 503 -11.26 -5.97 -32.19
CA ILE A 503 -10.77 -7.35 -32.24
C ILE A 503 -11.64 -8.28 -31.37
N VAL A 504 -12.06 -7.80 -30.20
CA VAL A 504 -12.93 -8.56 -29.30
C VAL A 504 -14.33 -8.69 -29.87
N THR A 505 -14.92 -7.63 -30.44
CA THR A 505 -16.23 -7.66 -31.12
C THR A 505 -16.27 -8.72 -32.22
N ASP A 506 -15.23 -8.78 -33.04
CA ASP A 506 -15.14 -9.75 -34.14
C ASP A 506 -15.06 -11.20 -33.62
N ARG A 507 -14.53 -11.40 -32.42
CA ARG A 507 -14.33 -12.72 -31.80
C ARG A 507 -15.52 -13.18 -30.95
N PHE A 508 -16.22 -12.24 -30.32
CA PHE A 508 -17.37 -12.46 -29.44
C PHE A 508 -18.55 -11.58 -29.92
N PRO A 509 -19.18 -11.93 -31.06
CA PRO A 509 -20.19 -11.07 -31.69
C PRO A 509 -21.51 -10.95 -30.91
N ASP A 510 -21.72 -11.83 -29.94
CA ASP A 510 -22.92 -11.85 -29.11
C ASP A 510 -22.76 -11.00 -27.82
N LEU A 511 -21.56 -10.49 -27.53
CA LEU A 511 -21.30 -9.61 -26.38
C LEU A 511 -21.44 -8.13 -26.76
N GLU A 512 -22.12 -7.37 -25.91
CA GLU A 512 -22.01 -5.90 -25.93
C GLU A 512 -20.67 -5.49 -25.30
N ILE A 513 -19.94 -4.60 -25.97
CA ILE A 513 -18.60 -4.19 -25.53
C ILE A 513 -18.59 -2.69 -25.27
N GLU A 514 -18.31 -2.33 -24.02
CA GLU A 514 -18.11 -0.96 -23.59
C GLU A 514 -16.64 -0.69 -23.25
N ILE A 515 -16.18 0.51 -23.56
CA ILE A 515 -14.82 0.96 -23.25
C ILE A 515 -14.92 2.26 -22.45
N HIS A 516 -14.25 2.30 -21.31
CA HIS A 516 -14.19 3.47 -20.45
C HIS A 516 -12.74 3.79 -20.10
N PHE A 517 -12.42 5.08 -20.01
CA PHE A 517 -11.16 5.48 -19.42
C PHE A 517 -11.18 5.16 -17.92
N GLY A 518 -10.21 4.39 -17.44
CA GLY A 518 -10.02 4.15 -16.02
C GLY A 518 -8.90 5.00 -15.44
N GLY A 519 -7.81 5.19 -16.18
CA GLY A 519 -6.68 6.01 -15.73
C GLY A 519 -5.87 5.40 -14.60
N GLN A 520 -6.05 4.11 -14.31
CA GLN A 520 -5.25 3.41 -13.33
C GLN A 520 -3.77 3.30 -13.79
N PRO A 521 -2.79 3.36 -12.85
CA PRO A 521 -1.38 3.45 -13.21
C PRO A 521 -0.70 2.12 -13.53
N LEU A 522 -1.10 1.02 -12.88
CA LEU A 522 -0.37 -0.26 -12.94
C LEU A 522 -0.98 -1.30 -13.88
N TYR A 523 -2.23 -1.11 -14.29
CA TYR A 523 -2.98 -2.07 -15.11
C TYR A 523 -3.32 -1.43 -16.45
N TYR A 524 -2.97 -2.12 -17.54
CA TYR A 524 -3.37 -1.69 -18.88
C TYR A 524 -4.89 -1.75 -19.04
N TYR A 525 -5.51 -2.82 -18.53
CA TYR A 525 -6.95 -3.00 -18.58
C TYR A 525 -7.46 -3.61 -17.28
N ILE A 526 -8.59 -3.11 -16.79
CA ILE A 526 -9.47 -3.81 -15.86
C ILE A 526 -10.71 -4.23 -16.64
N ILE A 527 -11.20 -5.44 -16.41
CA ILE A 527 -12.21 -6.09 -17.25
C ILE A 527 -13.37 -6.54 -16.38
N SER A 528 -14.59 -6.18 -16.79
CA SER A 528 -15.86 -6.70 -16.26
C SER A 528 -16.49 -7.63 -17.29
N VAL A 529 -16.88 -8.84 -16.91
CA VAL A 529 -17.77 -9.70 -17.70
C VAL A 529 -18.98 -10.02 -16.85
N GLU A 530 -20.16 -9.68 -17.34
CA GLU A 530 -21.45 -9.78 -16.64
C GLU A 530 -22.46 -10.64 -17.42
#